data_AF-A0A2V5TUJ7-F1
#
_entry.id   AF-A0A2V5TUJ7-F1
#
_cell.length_a   1.000
_cell.length_b   1.000
_cell.length_c   1.000
_cell.angle_alpha   90.00
_cell.angle_beta   90.00
_cell.angle_gamma   90.00
#
_symmetry.space_group_name_H-M   'P 1'
#
loop_
_entity.id
_entity.type
_entity.pdbx_description
1 polymer ?
#
loop_
_entity_poly.entity_id
_entity_poly.type
_entity_poly.pdbx_seq_one_letter_code
_entity_poly.pdbx_strand_id
1 'polypeptide(L)'
;VSFIPILTKWIAEGGKIGGVLLDDGQWFNIGSRKEYLEVHRVIATEHWHPRYVKTVGWPDPIHPSAFVDPSAELRGCSVVGEHCRVGAKAILEDTILWPGAQIASQSQLQGCIVRSQKKASGIHRNIDI
;
A
#
# COMPACT_ATOMS: atom_id res chain seq x y z
N VAL A 1 -5.87 -19.86 2.08
CA VAL A 1 -6.38 -20.90 3.02
C VAL A 1 -7.04 -20.17 4.18
N SER A 2 -8.34 -20.39 4.44
CA SER A 2 -9.00 -19.81 5.62
C SER A 2 -8.73 -20.70 6.83
N PHE A 3 -8.35 -20.09 7.96
CA PHE A 3 -8.17 -20.82 9.23
C PHE A 3 -9.51 -21.09 9.95
N ILE A 4 -10.59 -20.43 9.54
CA ILE A 4 -11.90 -20.54 10.20
C ILE A 4 -12.40 -22.00 10.21
N PRO A 5 -12.41 -22.76 9.09
CA PRO A 5 -12.90 -24.14 9.10
C PRO A 5 -12.08 -25.07 10.00
N ILE A 6 -10.78 -24.82 10.11
CA ILE A 6 -9.86 -25.59 10.97
C ILE A 6 -10.21 -25.34 12.44
N LEU A 7 -10.39 -24.08 12.83
CA LEU A 7 -10.77 -23.71 14.19
C LEU A 7 -12.15 -24.24 14.56
N THR A 8 -13.13 -24.11 13.66
CA THR A 8 -14.50 -24.61 13.89
C THR A 8 -14.51 -26.13 14.08
N LYS A 9 -13.76 -26.88 13.27
CA LYS A 9 -13.62 -28.33 13.43
C LYS A 9 -12.97 -28.68 14.77
N TRP A 10 -11.88 -28.00 15.14
CA TRP A 10 -11.18 -28.22 16.41
C TRP A 10 -12.09 -28.01 17.62
N ILE A 11 -12.89 -26.93 17.60
CA ILE A 11 -13.87 -26.67 18.66
C ILE A 11 -14.95 -27.77 18.70
N ALA A 12 -15.45 -28.20 17.54
CA ALA A 12 -16.48 -29.23 17.45
C ALA A 12 -16.01 -30.59 17.99
N GLU A 13 -14.70 -30.88 17.88
CA GLU A 13 -14.06 -32.08 18.44
C GLU A 13 -13.71 -31.94 19.94
N GLY A 14 -14.13 -30.84 20.59
CA GLY A 14 -13.85 -30.57 22.01
C GLY A 14 -12.46 -29.97 22.28
N GLY A 15 -11.77 -29.55 21.22
CA GLY A 15 -10.48 -28.90 21.29
C GLY A 15 -10.55 -27.53 21.98
N LYS A 16 -9.53 -27.22 22.79
CA LYS A 16 -9.39 -25.91 23.44
C LYS A 16 -8.56 -24.98 22.57
N ILE A 17 -8.95 -23.71 22.49
CA ILE A 17 -8.17 -22.66 21.83
C ILE A 17 -7.51 -21.81 22.91
N GLY A 18 -6.18 -21.71 22.84
CA GLY A 18 -5.39 -20.77 23.64
C GLY A 18 -4.97 -19.56 22.82
N GLY A 19 -4.51 -18.53 23.52
CA GLY A 19 -3.90 -17.34 22.90
C GLY A 19 -2.74 -16.86 23.76
N VAL A 20 -1.79 -16.18 23.13
CA VAL A 20 -0.73 -15.42 23.81
C VAL A 20 -0.97 -13.94 23.52
N LEU A 21 -0.87 -13.10 24.55
CA LEU A 21 -0.82 -11.66 24.34
C LEU A 21 0.61 -11.32 23.92
N LEU A 22 0.74 -10.74 22.73
CA LEU A 22 1.98 -10.15 22.26
C LEU A 22 1.76 -8.64 22.25
N ASP A 23 2.35 -7.97 23.23
CA ASP A 23 2.31 -6.54 23.46
C ASP A 23 3.46 -5.80 22.76
N ASP A 24 4.44 -6.55 22.25
CA ASP A 24 5.60 -6.06 21.51
C ASP A 24 5.40 -6.13 19.98
N GLY A 25 4.68 -5.14 19.45
CA GLY A 25 4.53 -4.92 18.01
C GLY A 25 3.42 -3.93 17.67
N GLN A 26 3.45 -3.34 16.48
CA GLN A 26 2.31 -2.58 15.96
C GLN A 26 1.44 -3.52 15.11
N TRP A 27 0.14 -3.53 15.42
CA TRP A 27 -0.87 -4.20 14.62
C TRP A 27 -1.63 -3.15 13.81
N PHE A 28 -1.80 -3.42 12.52
CA PHE A 28 -2.59 -2.57 11.65
C PHE A 28 -3.71 -3.35 10.99
N ASN A 29 -4.88 -2.73 10.91
CA ASN A 29 -5.92 -3.16 9.99
C ASN A 29 -5.55 -2.68 8.58
N ILE A 30 -5.93 -3.46 7.58
CA ILE A 30 -5.77 -3.12 6.15
C ILE A 30 -7.04 -3.51 5.37
N GLY A 31 -8.19 -3.49 6.04
CA GLY A 31 -9.47 -3.95 5.49
C GLY A 31 -10.16 -2.92 4.60
N SER A 32 -9.75 -1.66 4.68
CA SER A 32 -10.24 -0.55 3.88
C SER A 32 -9.09 0.26 3.29
N ARG A 33 -9.37 1.02 2.22
CA ARG A 33 -8.40 1.95 1.63
C ARG A 33 -7.83 2.91 2.67
N LYS A 34 -8.68 3.50 3.52
CA LYS A 34 -8.25 4.47 4.53
C LYS A 34 -7.21 3.83 5.46
N GLU A 35 -7.51 2.63 5.97
CA GLU A 35 -6.58 1.90 6.83
C GLU A 35 -5.30 1.52 6.08
N TYR A 36 -5.39 1.10 4.82
CA TYR A 36 -4.23 0.77 4.00
C TYR A 36 -3.30 1.97 3.75
N LEU A 37 -3.86 3.15 3.45
CA LEU A 37 -3.11 4.40 3.32
C LEU A 37 -2.50 4.85 4.66
N GLU A 38 -3.21 4.64 5.77
CA GLU A 38 -2.72 4.98 7.10
C GLU A 38 -1.45 4.17 7.44
N VAL A 39 -1.43 2.87 7.13
CA VAL A 39 -0.22 2.05 7.30
C VAL A 39 0.96 2.61 6.50
N HIS A 40 0.72 3.01 5.25
CA HIS A 40 1.78 3.59 4.41
C HIS A 40 2.27 4.94 4.94
N ARG A 41 1.36 5.74 5.49
CA ARG A 41 1.71 6.99 6.17
C ARG A 41 2.56 6.74 7.40
N VAL A 42 2.19 5.77 8.26
CA VAL A 42 2.98 5.40 9.45
C VAL A 42 4.37 4.93 9.05
N ILE A 43 4.47 4.05 8.05
CA ILE A 43 5.75 3.60 7.49
C ILE A 43 6.61 4.78 7.01
N ALA A 44 6.01 5.72 6.27
CA ALA A 44 6.73 6.85 5.67
C ALA A 44 7.14 7.93 6.70
N THR A 45 6.41 8.09 7.80
CA THR A 45 6.59 9.23 8.71
C THR A 45 7.12 8.86 10.09
N GLU A 46 6.79 7.67 10.60
CA GLU A 46 7.11 7.27 11.97
C GLU A 46 8.39 6.43 12.10
N HIS A 47 9.16 6.27 11.01
CA HIS A 47 10.36 5.43 10.93
C HIS A 47 10.15 3.99 11.43
N TRP A 48 8.89 3.56 11.46
CA TRP A 48 8.51 2.21 11.84
C TRP A 48 8.73 1.27 10.66
N HIS A 49 9.34 0.11 10.93
CA HIS A 49 9.50 -0.95 9.95
C HIS A 49 9.25 -2.32 10.60
N PRO A 50 8.64 -3.28 9.88
CA PRO A 50 8.52 -4.63 10.39
C PRO A 50 9.91 -5.23 10.59
N ARG A 51 10.19 -5.79 11.78
CA ARG A 51 11.51 -6.38 12.15
C ARG A 51 12.04 -7.42 11.16
N TYR A 52 11.16 -8.06 10.39
CA TYR A 52 11.52 -9.07 9.41
C TYR A 52 11.91 -8.50 8.04
N VAL A 53 11.66 -7.22 7.75
CA VAL A 53 12.07 -6.56 6.51
C VAL A 53 13.54 -6.14 6.64
N LYS A 54 14.40 -6.73 5.80
CA LYS A 54 15.85 -6.47 5.77
C LYS A 54 16.34 -5.82 4.47
N THR A 55 15.40 -5.34 3.65
CA THR A 55 15.69 -4.77 2.34
C THR A 55 16.42 -3.44 2.50
N VAL A 56 17.58 -3.31 1.84
CA VAL A 56 18.33 -2.05 1.77
C VAL A 56 17.50 -1.02 0.99
N GLY A 57 17.40 0.20 1.52
CA GLY A 57 16.56 1.25 0.91
C GLY A 57 15.08 1.11 1.25
N TRP A 58 14.68 0.36 2.27
CA TRP A 58 13.29 0.41 2.73
C TRP A 58 13.09 1.56 3.73
N PRO A 59 12.00 2.36 3.66
CA PRO A 59 10.91 2.31 2.68
C PRO A 59 11.11 3.34 1.54
N ASP A 60 11.85 2.99 0.48
CA ASP A 60 11.95 3.83 -0.71
C ASP A 60 10.57 3.93 -1.39
N PRO A 61 10.01 5.14 -1.54
CA PRO A 61 8.66 5.30 -2.08
C PRO A 61 8.59 5.06 -3.59
N ILE A 62 9.74 5.02 -4.30
CA ILE A 62 9.78 4.84 -5.74
C ILE A 62 10.68 3.65 -6.04
N HIS A 63 10.10 2.62 -6.65
CA HIS A 63 10.88 1.45 -7.07
C HIS A 63 11.89 1.83 -8.17
N PRO A 64 13.14 1.30 -8.16
CA PRO A 64 14.16 1.65 -9.15
C PRO A 64 13.80 1.38 -10.61
N SER A 65 12.86 0.46 -10.86
CA SER A 65 12.38 0.14 -12.22
C SER A 65 11.20 0.99 -12.70
N ALA A 66 10.68 1.87 -11.83
CA ALA A 66 9.61 2.78 -12.19
C ALA A 66 10.16 3.99 -12.95
N PHE A 67 9.32 4.55 -13.82
CA PHE A 67 9.61 5.81 -14.48
C PHE A 67 8.65 6.88 -13.95
N VAL A 68 9.19 7.92 -13.34
CA VAL A 68 8.46 9.11 -12.95
C VAL A 68 9.01 10.27 -13.76
N ASP A 69 8.16 10.91 -14.56
CA ASP A 69 8.56 12.08 -15.32
C ASP A 69 9.09 13.18 -14.36
N PRO A 70 10.21 13.86 -14.66
CA PRO A 70 10.79 14.87 -13.77
C PRO A 70 9.86 16.05 -13.42
N SER A 71 8.83 16.28 -14.24
CA SER A 71 7.82 17.32 -13.99
C SER A 71 6.62 16.84 -13.17
N ALA A 72 6.55 15.55 -12.82
CA ALA A 72 5.51 15.03 -11.95
C ALA A 72 5.81 15.34 -10.47
N GLU A 73 4.76 15.50 -9.69
CA GLU A 73 4.84 15.79 -8.27
C GLU A 73 4.29 14.63 -7.45
N LEU A 74 5.12 14.09 -6.56
CA LEU A 74 4.75 13.09 -5.56
C LEU A 74 4.70 13.78 -4.19
N ARG A 75 3.53 13.77 -3.56
CA ARG A 75 3.26 14.45 -2.29
C ARG A 75 2.70 13.45 -1.28
N GLY A 76 2.88 13.76 0.01
CA GLY A 76 2.37 12.93 1.11
C GLY A 76 2.93 11.50 1.08
N CYS A 77 2.12 10.51 1.44
CA CYS A 77 2.50 9.09 1.44
C CYS A 77 2.30 8.41 0.07
N SER A 78 2.81 9.04 -1.00
CA SER A 78 2.71 8.47 -2.36
C SER A 78 3.79 7.43 -2.63
N VAL A 79 3.39 6.27 -3.17
CA VAL A 79 4.27 5.13 -3.47
C VAL A 79 4.12 4.71 -4.93
N VAL A 80 5.24 4.46 -5.60
CA VAL A 80 5.35 4.07 -7.00
C VAL A 80 5.99 2.69 -7.09
N GLY A 81 5.16 1.67 -7.30
CA GLY A 81 5.60 0.28 -7.41
C GLY A 81 6.41 -0.04 -8.67
N GLU A 82 6.89 -1.28 -8.73
CA GLU A 82 7.70 -1.81 -9.83
C GLU A 82 7.09 -1.54 -11.22
N HIS A 83 7.90 -1.11 -12.17
CA HIS A 83 7.50 -0.86 -13.58
C HIS A 83 6.34 0.13 -13.78
N CYS A 84 5.99 0.93 -12.78
CA CYS A 84 5.00 1.99 -12.94
C CYS A 84 5.52 3.10 -13.86
N ARG A 85 4.59 3.81 -14.50
CA ARG A 85 4.89 5.00 -15.31
C ARG A 85 4.02 6.17 -14.86
N VAL A 86 4.64 7.26 -14.44
CA VAL A 86 3.95 8.52 -14.09
C VAL A 86 4.28 9.56 -15.15
N GLY A 87 3.26 10.02 -15.86
CA GLY A 87 3.39 10.99 -16.95
C GLY A 87 3.70 12.42 -16.48
N ALA A 88 4.14 13.26 -17.41
CA ALA A 88 4.53 14.64 -17.17
C ALA A 88 3.45 15.45 -16.46
N LYS A 89 3.85 16.29 -15.50
CA LYS A 89 2.97 17.18 -14.72
C LYS A 89 1.81 16.46 -14.00
N ALA A 90 1.90 15.15 -13.80
CA ALA A 90 0.95 14.46 -12.95
C ALA A 90 1.21 14.82 -11.47
N ILE A 91 0.14 14.92 -10.69
CA ILE A 91 0.22 15.21 -9.25
C ILE A 91 -0.40 14.03 -8.51
N LEU A 92 0.39 13.37 -7.68
CA LEU A 92 -0.04 12.27 -6.82
C LEU A 92 0.11 12.72 -5.36
N GLU A 93 -0.98 12.67 -4.61
CA GLU A 93 -1.02 12.98 -3.19
C GLU A 93 -1.63 11.79 -2.45
N ASP A 94 -0.92 11.26 -1.45
CA ASP A 94 -1.34 10.08 -0.69
C ASP A 94 -1.86 8.94 -1.60
N THR A 95 -1.12 8.66 -2.69
CA THR A 95 -1.56 7.74 -3.74
C THR A 95 -0.59 6.59 -3.91
N ILE A 96 -1.11 5.36 -3.92
CA ILE A 96 -0.33 4.13 -4.04
C ILE A 96 -0.53 3.52 -5.43
N LEU A 97 0.57 3.34 -6.15
CA LEU A 97 0.60 2.66 -7.44
C LEU A 97 1.14 1.25 -7.28
N TRP A 98 0.31 0.27 -7.60
CA TRP A 98 0.72 -1.14 -7.64
C TRP A 98 1.49 -1.46 -8.93
N PRO A 99 2.25 -2.58 -8.97
CA PRO A 99 3.15 -2.87 -10.07
C PRO A 99 2.55 -2.72 -11.47
N GLY A 100 3.24 -1.97 -12.32
CA GLY A 100 2.87 -1.69 -13.71
C GLY A 100 1.71 -0.71 -13.91
N ALA A 101 1.25 -0.01 -12.88
CA ALA A 101 0.26 1.05 -13.01
C ALA A 101 0.80 2.22 -13.88
N GLN A 102 -0.10 2.84 -14.65
CA GLN A 102 0.25 3.94 -15.56
C GLN A 102 -0.63 5.16 -15.30
N ILE A 103 0.00 6.29 -15.02
CA ILE A 103 -0.67 7.57 -14.81
C ILE A 103 -0.41 8.46 -16.03
N ALA A 104 -1.49 8.91 -16.68
CA ALA A 104 -1.38 9.83 -17.81
C ALA A 104 -0.87 11.21 -17.37
N SER A 105 -0.21 11.93 -18.27
CA SER A 105 0.24 13.30 -18.04
C SER A 105 -0.90 14.21 -17.56
N GLN A 106 -0.58 15.19 -16.72
CA GLN A 106 -1.51 16.18 -16.16
C GLN A 106 -2.67 15.59 -15.33
N SER A 107 -2.59 14.32 -14.93
CA SER A 107 -3.58 13.71 -14.04
C SER A 107 -3.36 14.14 -12.59
N GLN A 108 -4.42 14.16 -11.79
CA GLN A 108 -4.37 14.49 -10.36
C GLN A 108 -5.06 13.40 -9.56
N LEU A 109 -4.32 12.70 -8.72
CA LEU A 109 -4.84 11.62 -7.87
C LEU A 109 -4.59 11.97 -6.41
N GLN A 110 -5.62 11.87 -5.58
CA GLN A 110 -5.53 12.13 -4.15
C GLN A 110 -6.18 11.00 -3.34
N GLY A 111 -5.43 10.36 -2.44
CA GLY A 111 -5.96 9.26 -1.64
C GLY A 111 -6.40 8.08 -2.50
N CYS A 112 -5.69 7.79 -3.60
CA CYS A 112 -6.08 6.77 -4.57
C CYS A 112 -5.20 5.52 -4.45
N ILE A 113 -5.76 4.36 -4.83
CA ILE A 113 -4.98 3.15 -5.08
C ILE A 113 -5.17 2.76 -6.55
N VAL A 114 -4.10 2.75 -7.33
CA VAL A 114 -4.14 2.30 -8.73
C VAL A 114 -3.58 0.90 -8.80
N ARG A 115 -4.44 -0.08 -9.08
CA ARG A 115 -4.07 -1.50 -9.03
C ARG A 115 -3.16 -1.89 -10.20
N SER A 116 -2.58 -3.08 -10.07
CA SER A 116 -1.56 -3.57 -10.99
C SER A 116 -2.04 -3.52 -12.44
N GLN A 117 -1.17 -3.00 -13.32
CA GLN A 117 -1.41 -2.87 -14.77
C GLN A 117 -2.60 -1.97 -15.16
N LYS A 118 -3.21 -1.24 -14.22
CA LYS A 118 -4.29 -0.29 -14.53
C LYS A 118 -3.74 1.05 -15.00
N LYS A 119 -4.57 1.75 -15.76
CA LYS A 119 -4.30 3.10 -16.23
C LYS A 119 -5.27 4.07 -15.59
N ALA A 120 -4.76 5.21 -15.14
CA ALA A 120 -5.57 6.30 -14.62
C ALA A 120 -5.26 7.59 -15.38
N SER A 121 -6.31 8.35 -15.67
CA SER A 121 -6.22 9.67 -16.29
C SER A 121 -7.28 10.60 -15.71
N GLY A 122 -7.01 11.91 -15.72
CA GLY A 122 -7.92 12.92 -15.20
C GLY A 122 -7.77 13.14 -13.69
N ILE A 123 -8.85 13.56 -13.03
CA ILE A 123 -8.87 13.94 -11.61
C ILE A 123 -9.64 12.89 -10.82
N HIS A 124 -9.00 12.26 -9.85
CA HIS A 124 -9.59 11.23 -8.99
C HIS A 124 -9.29 11.50 -7.52
N ARG A 125 -10.27 11.23 -6.65
CA ARG A 125 -10.11 11.39 -5.21
C ARG A 125 -10.76 10.24 -4.47
N ASN A 126 -10.03 9.61 -3.55
CA ASN A 126 -10.55 8.58 -2.66
C ASN A 126 -11.28 7.47 -3.43
N ILE A 127 -10.66 6.95 -4.48
CA ILE A 127 -11.15 5.78 -5.22
C ILE A 127 -10.03 4.77 -5.49
N ASP A 128 -10.43 3.55 -5.81
CA ASP A 128 -9.53 2.46 -6.18
C ASP A 128 -9.77 2.16 -7.66
N ILE A 129 -8.70 2.17 -8.46
CA ILE A 129 -8.74 2.06 -9.93
C ILE A 129 -8.23 0.67 -10.36
#